data_AF-A0A1L8WRM3-F1
#
_entry.id   AF-A0A1L8WRM3-F1
#
_cell.length_a   1.000
_cell.length_b   1.000
_cell.length_c   1.000
_cell.angle_alpha   90.00
_cell.angle_beta   90.00
_cell.angle_gamma   90.00
#
_symmetry.space_group_name_H-M   'P 1'
#
loop_
_entity.id
_entity.type
_entity.pdbx_description
1 polymer ?
#
loop_
_entity_poly.entity_id
_entity_poly.type
_entity_poly.pdbx_seq_one_letter_code
_entity_poly.pdbx_strand_id
1 'polypeptide(L)' 'MNISIGVDVGTTQIKAVAFNDQTEVIASSYFFNPMIQETREMAE' A
#
# COMPACT_ATOMS: atom_id res chain seq x y z
N MET A 1 6.47 12.77 -20.73
CA MET A 1 6.29 11.43 -20.14
C MET A 1 5.54 11.66 -18.84
N ASN A 2 4.27 11.30 -18.80
CA ASN A 2 3.51 11.40 -17.54
C ASN A 2 3.59 10.06 -16.82
N ILE A 3 3.57 10.12 -15.49
CA ILE A 3 3.50 8.93 -14.64
C ILE A 3 2.22 9.06 -13.82
N SER A 4 1.40 8.01 -13.85
CA SER A 4 0.28 7.87 -12.93
C SER A 4 0.68 6.91 -11.80
N ILE A 5 0.30 7.21 -10.56
CA ILE A 5 0.59 6.33 -9.42
C ILE A 5 -0.73 5.83 -8.85
N GLY A 6 -0.92 4.51 -8.88
CA GLY A 6 -1.98 3.83 -8.14
C GLY A 6 -1.49 3.49 -6.74
N VAL A 7 -2.27 3.86 -5.72
CA VAL A 7 -1.99 3.53 -4.32
C VAL A 7 -3.12 2.67 -3.77
N ASP A 8 -2.78 1.47 -3.32
CA ASP A 8 -3.68 0.57 -2.59
C ASP A 8 -3.28 0.54 -1.13
N VAL A 9 -4.22 0.85 -0.25
CA VAL A 9 -4.00 1.01 1.19
C VAL A 9 -4.72 -0.12 1.93
N GLY A 10 -4.01 -1.23 2.09
CA GLY A 10 -4.44 -2.35 2.91
C GLY A 10 -4.17 -2.14 4.40
N THR A 11 -4.79 -2.96 5.24
CA THR A 11 -4.64 -2.90 6.70
C THR A 11 -3.23 -3.22 7.17
N THR A 12 -2.52 -4.11 6.47
CA THR A 12 -1.17 -4.58 6.84
C THR A 12 -0.08 -4.16 5.85
N GLN A 13 -0.48 -3.68 4.68
CA GLN A 13 0.45 -3.34 3.61
C GLN A 13 -0.12 -2.20 2.75
N ILE A 14 0.76 -1.31 2.32
CA ILE A 14 0.49 -0.32 1.28
C ILE A 14 1.27 -0.75 0.03
N LYS A 15 0.61 -0.67 -1.13
CA LYS A 15 1.22 -0.91 -2.43
C LYS A 15 1.12 0.36 -3.27
N ALA A 16 2.26 0.79 -3.81
CA ALA A 16 2.31 1.86 -4.81
C ALA A 16 2.78 1.29 -6.15
N VAL A 17 2.07 1.60 -7.22
CA VAL A 17 2.38 1.15 -8.59
C VAL A 17 2.43 2.35 -9.52
N ALA A 18 3.53 2.49 -10.27
CA ALA A 18 3.68 3.50 -11.30
C ALA A 18 3.31 2.94 -12.67
N PHE A 19 2.50 3.71 -13.41
CA PHE A 19 2.06 3.42 -14.76
C PHE A 19 2.56 4.48 -15.73
N ASN A 20 3.01 4.06 -16.91
CA ASN A 20 3.29 4.98 -18.03
C ASN A 20 2.00 5.36 -18.78
N ASP A 21 2.14 6.20 -19.81
CA ASP A 21 1.02 6.67 -20.65
C ASP A 21 0.33 5.52 -21.43
N GLN A 22 0.97 4.36 -21.58
CA GLN A 22 0.45 3.14 -22.19
C GLN A 22 -0.24 2.22 -21.18
N THR A 23 -0.43 2.66 -19.93
CA THR A 23 -0.99 1.90 -18.81
C THR A 23 -0.16 0.67 -18.40
N GLU A 24 1.10 0.62 -18.81
CA GLU A 24 2.03 -0.44 -18.43
C GLU A 24 2.63 -0.14 -17.05
N VAL A 25 2.83 -1.19 -16.26
CA VAL A 25 3.52 -1.08 -14.96
C VAL A 25 5.02 -0.91 -15.20
N ILE A 26 5.58 0.19 -14.72
CA ILE A 26 7.00 0.49 -14.86
C ILE A 26 7.77 0.40 -13.54
N ALA A 27 7.08 0.50 -12.40
CA ALA A 27 7.66 0.30 -11.08
C ALA A 27 6.57 -0.08 -10.06
N SER A 28 6.98 -0.79 -9.01
CA SER A 28 6.13 -1.01 -7.84
C SER A 28 6.95 -1.02 -6.56
N SER A 29 6.32 -0.60 -5.46
CA SER A 29 6.90 -0.66 -4.12
C SER A 29 5.86 -1.10 -3.11
N TYR A 30 6.33 -1.79 -2.07
CA TYR A 30 5.50 -2.36 -1.02
C TYR A 30 6.02 -1.87 0.32
N PHE A 31 5.12 -1.34 1.14
CA PHE A 31 5.44 -0.84 2.47
C PHE A 31 4.62 -1.62 3.49
N PHE A 32 5.28 -2.13 4.52
CA PHE A 32 4.59 -2.73 5.65
C PHE A 32 3.86 -1.64 6.43
N ASN A 33 2.56 -1.84 6.67
CA ASN A 33 1.75 -1.00 7.53
C ASN A 33 1.47 -1.79 8.82
N PRO A 34 2.29 -1.67 9.87
CA PRO A 34 2.10 -2.44 11.09
C PRO A 34 0.75 -2.11 11.72
N MET A 35 -0.10 -3.12 11.86
CA MET A 35 -1.30 -3.01 12.66
C MET A 35 -0.88 -3.00 14.14
N ILE A 36 -0.92 -1.83 14.77
CA ILE A 36 -0.69 -1.71 16.21
C ILE A 36 -2.00 -2.08 16.91
N GLN A 37 -2.04 -3.27 17.51
CA GLN A 37 -3.07 -3.63 18.47
C GLN A 37 -2.48 -3.46 19.87
N GLU A 38 -2.82 -2.36 20.53
CA GLU A 38 -2.73 -2.35 21.99
C GLU A 38 -3.82 -3.29 22.49
N THR A 39 -3.44 -4.42 23.10
CA THR A 39 -4.35 -5.26 23.85
C THR A 39 -4.95 -4.43 24.97
N ARG A 40 -6.08 -3.78 24.69
CA ARG A 40 -6.98 -3.32 25.74
C ARG A 40 -7.63 -4.60 26.25
N GLU A 41 -7.14 -5.08 27.40
CA GLU A 41 -7.59 -6.25 28.14
C GLU A 41 -8.97 -6.71 27.65
N MET A 42 -8.99 -7.77 26.85
CA MET A 42 -10.23 -8.48 26.59
C MET A 42 -10.63 -9.04 27.96
N ALA A 43 -11.54 -8.35 28.64
CA ALA A 43 -12.08 -8.79 29.92
C ALA A 43 -12.53 -10.25 29.77
N GLU A 44 -12.02 -11.10 30.67
CA GLU A 44 -12.25 -12.54 30.72
C GLU A 44 -13.74 -12.92 30.72
#